data_AF-A0A377V6K4-F1
#
_entry.id   AF-A0A377V6K4-F1
#
_cell.length_a   1.000
_cell.length_b   1.000
_cell.length_c   1.000
_cell.angle_alpha   90.00
_cell.angle_beta   90.00
_cell.angle_gamma   90.00
#
_symmetry.space_group_name_H-M   'P 1'
#
loop_
_entity.id
_entity.type
_entity.pdbx_description
1 polymer ?
#
loop_
_entity_poly.entity_id
_entity_poly.type
_entity_poly.pdbx_seq_one_letter_code
_entity_poly.pdbx_strand_id
1 'polypeptide(L)'
;MRFDPWADLLISVGDLIDRGPQSADCLGLLRCRWFRAVRGNHEQMALEALESGDMRLWQMNGGDWYVKGDARQRADVDRLLAHCRRLPLIIEVECGKARHVIAHADYPAPVYRWQQPVDPQRVLWSRHRLSEHLAGRHGAIAGADHFWFGHTPLQARYDHDNQHYI
;
A
#
# COMPACT_ATOMS: atom_id res chain seq x y z
N MET A 1 22.90 -2.46 -9.49
CA MET A 1 22.78 -2.53 -8.01
C MET A 1 22.40 -3.95 -7.63
N ARG A 2 22.88 -4.45 -6.48
CA ARG A 2 22.53 -5.78 -5.93
C ARG A 2 21.91 -5.55 -4.56
N PHE A 3 20.72 -6.10 -4.31
CA PHE A 3 20.03 -5.99 -3.02
C PHE A 3 20.67 -6.90 -1.97
N ASP A 4 20.90 -6.37 -0.78
CA ASP A 4 21.40 -7.09 0.39
C ASP A 4 20.33 -7.14 1.49
N PRO A 5 19.72 -8.31 1.78
CA PRO A 5 18.68 -8.44 2.80
C PRO A 5 19.15 -8.23 4.26
N TRP A 6 20.44 -7.95 4.47
CA TRP A 6 21.03 -7.63 5.77
C TRP A 6 21.38 -6.16 5.94
N ALA A 7 21.43 -5.39 4.85
CA ALA A 7 21.78 -3.96 4.86
C ALA A 7 20.68 -3.08 4.25
N ASP A 8 19.87 -3.63 3.35
CA ASP A 8 18.82 -2.92 2.63
C ASP A 8 17.44 -3.16 3.25
N LEU A 9 16.60 -2.13 3.15
CA LEU A 9 15.19 -2.16 3.52
C LEU A 9 14.34 -1.93 2.26
N LEU A 10 13.35 -2.80 2.05
CA LEU A 10 12.34 -2.63 1.03
C LEU A 10 11.01 -2.20 1.66
N ILE A 11 10.49 -1.04 1.24
CA ILE A 11 9.20 -0.51 1.69
C ILE A 11 8.21 -0.56 0.52
N SER A 12 7.11 -1.28 0.70
CA SER A 12 6.02 -1.38 -0.27
C SER A 12 4.92 -0.35 -0.01
N VAL A 13 4.34 0.16 -1.10
CA VAL A 13 3.13 1.01 -1.11
C VAL A 13 1.82 0.21 -0.90
N GLY A 14 1.88 -1.08 -0.59
CA GLY A 14 0.72 -1.94 -0.39
C GLY A 14 0.27 -2.66 -1.67
N ASP A 15 -0.93 -3.23 -1.67
CA ASP A 15 -1.48 -4.06 -2.75
C ASP A 15 -0.53 -5.21 -3.12
N LEU A 16 -0.18 -6.00 -2.10
CA LEU A 16 0.66 -7.19 -2.22
C LEU A 16 -0.10 -8.35 -2.87
N ILE A 17 -1.43 -8.30 -2.84
CA ILE A 17 -2.32 -9.37 -3.31
C ILE A 17 -3.20 -8.93 -4.48
N ASP A 18 -3.82 -9.93 -5.08
CA ASP A 18 -4.77 -9.85 -6.18
C ASP A 18 -4.11 -9.53 -7.52
N ARG A 19 -4.87 -9.78 -8.61
CA ARG A 19 -4.51 -9.59 -10.04
C ARG A 19 -3.32 -10.42 -10.55
N GLY A 20 -2.35 -10.77 -9.72
CA GLY A 20 -1.19 -11.60 -10.03
C GLY A 20 -1.30 -13.04 -9.48
N PRO A 21 -0.61 -14.02 -10.11
CA PRO A 21 -0.69 -15.42 -9.71
C PRO A 21 0.02 -15.75 -8.38
N GLN A 22 0.89 -14.86 -7.89
CA GLN A 22 1.78 -15.10 -6.74
C GLN A 22 1.36 -14.36 -5.46
N SER A 23 0.08 -14.05 -5.30
CA SER A 23 -0.44 -13.27 -4.16
C SER A 23 -0.04 -13.86 -2.80
N ALA A 24 -0.08 -15.19 -2.64
CA ALA A 24 0.34 -15.86 -1.41
C ALA A 24 1.85 -15.68 -1.12
N ASP A 25 2.70 -15.74 -2.16
CA ASP A 25 4.15 -15.54 -2.02
C ASP A 25 4.47 -14.08 -1.66
N CYS A 26 3.77 -13.13 -2.29
CA CYS A 26 3.91 -11.70 -1.99
C CYS A 26 3.51 -11.38 -0.54
N LEU A 27 2.42 -11.97 -0.02
CA LEU A 27 2.10 -11.88 1.42
C LEU A 27 3.21 -12.48 2.28
N GLY A 28 3.87 -13.55 1.82
CA GLY A 28 4.99 -14.18 2.49
C GLY A 28 6.15 -13.21 2.78
N LEU A 29 6.33 -12.16 1.97
CA LEU A 29 7.33 -11.10 2.19
C LEU A 29 7.15 -10.39 3.52
N LEU A 30 5.93 -10.35 4.08
CA LEU A 30 5.67 -9.76 5.40
C LEU A 30 6.42 -10.48 6.55
N ARG A 31 6.91 -11.70 6.31
CA ARG A 31 7.78 -12.43 7.26
C ARG A 31 9.23 -11.98 7.21
N CYS A 32 9.64 -11.31 6.14
CA CYS A 32 11.01 -10.90 5.92
C CYS A 32 11.34 -9.65 6.74
N ARG A 33 12.40 -9.72 7.57
CA ARG A 33 12.81 -8.59 8.42
C ARG A 33 13.14 -7.31 7.64
N TRP A 34 13.60 -7.46 6.39
CA TRP A 34 13.98 -6.41 5.46
C TRP A 34 12.80 -5.87 4.64
N PHE A 35 11.57 -6.33 4.89
CA PHE A 35 10.38 -5.89 4.17
C PHE A 35 9.42 -5.17 5.11
N ARG A 36 8.92 -4.01 4.67
CA ARG A 36 7.82 -3.27 5.33
C ARG A 36 6.81 -2.89 4.25
N ALA A 37 5.55 -2.75 4.64
CA ALA A 37 4.50 -2.32 3.74
C ALA A 37 3.52 -1.43 4.47
N VAL A 38 2.94 -0.47 3.76
CA VAL A 38 1.63 0.09 4.15
C VAL A 38 0.52 -0.85 3.69
N ARG A 39 -0.65 -0.76 4.32
CA ARG A 39 -1.84 -1.48 3.85
C ARG A 39 -2.36 -0.86 2.56
N GLY A 40 -2.61 -1.68 1.54
CA GLY A 40 -3.31 -1.29 0.32
C GLY A 40 -4.81 -1.52 0.37
N ASN A 41 -5.52 -1.07 -0.65
CA ASN A 41 -6.97 -1.24 -0.73
C ASN A 41 -7.35 -2.70 -0.98
N HIS A 42 -6.48 -3.48 -1.61
CA HIS A 42 -6.70 -4.92 -1.82
C HIS A 42 -6.59 -5.71 -0.52
N GLU A 43 -5.59 -5.43 0.33
CA GLU A 43 -5.54 -6.01 1.68
C GLU A 43 -6.77 -5.62 2.51
N GLN A 44 -7.25 -4.38 2.38
CA GLN A 44 -8.44 -3.92 3.09
C GLN A 44 -9.71 -4.68 2.65
N MET A 45 -9.94 -4.86 1.35
CA MET A 45 -11.05 -5.66 0.83
C MET A 45 -11.00 -7.11 1.32
N ALA A 46 -9.81 -7.72 1.33
CA ALA A 46 -9.63 -9.08 1.84
C ALA A 46 -10.01 -9.19 3.32
N LEU A 47 -9.57 -8.24 4.15
CA LEU A 47 -9.90 -8.18 5.57
C LEU A 47 -11.41 -8.06 5.81
N GLU A 48 -12.07 -7.17 5.08
CA GLU A 48 -13.53 -6.94 5.17
C GLU A 48 -14.33 -8.16 4.72
N ALA A 49 -13.90 -8.80 3.64
CA ALA A 49 -14.52 -10.02 3.13
C ALA A 49 -14.43 -11.17 4.15
N LEU A 50 -13.27 -11.36 4.77
CA LEU A 50 -13.06 -12.40 5.79
C LEU A 50 -13.82 -12.12 7.10
N GLU A 51 -13.99 -10.84 7.47
CA GLU A 51 -14.73 -10.45 8.66
C GLU A 51 -16.24 -10.56 8.48
N SER A 52 -16.77 -10.13 7.33
CA SER A 52 -18.20 -10.18 7.02
C SER A 52 -18.68 -11.54 6.52
N GLY A 53 -17.78 -12.35 5.96
CA GLY A 53 -18.10 -13.57 5.21
C GLY A 53 -18.59 -13.30 3.78
N ASP A 54 -18.73 -12.04 3.36
CA ASP A 54 -19.14 -11.67 2.01
C ASP A 54 -17.92 -11.46 1.10
N MET A 55 -17.60 -12.49 0.31
CA MET A 55 -16.43 -12.51 -0.56
C MET A 55 -16.62 -11.74 -1.88
N ARG A 56 -17.84 -11.33 -2.22
CA ARG A 56 -18.19 -10.88 -3.58
C ARG A 56 -17.38 -9.67 -4.02
N LEU A 57 -17.28 -8.64 -3.17
CA LEU A 57 -16.55 -7.41 -3.50
C LEU A 57 -15.07 -7.68 -3.75
N TRP A 58 -14.45 -8.49 -2.90
CA TRP A 58 -13.03 -8.84 -3.05
C TRP A 58 -12.80 -9.70 -4.30
N GLN A 59 -13.63 -10.70 -4.57
CA GLN A 59 -13.56 -11.53 -5.77
C GLN A 59 -13.69 -10.72 -7.07
N MET A 60 -14.65 -9.79 -7.12
CA MET A 60 -14.82 -8.87 -8.25
C MET A 60 -13.58 -8.00 -8.51
N ASN A 61 -12.73 -7.82 -7.51
CA ASN A 61 -11.47 -7.06 -7.60
C ASN A 61 -10.23 -7.95 -7.67
N GLY A 62 -10.38 -9.26 -7.92
CA GLY A 62 -9.26 -10.17 -8.16
C GLY A 62 -8.90 -11.09 -6.99
N GLY A 63 -9.71 -11.13 -5.93
CA GLY A 63 -9.54 -12.03 -4.77
C GLY A 63 -9.80 -13.52 -5.03
N ASP A 64 -10.09 -13.91 -6.26
CA ASP A 64 -10.37 -15.28 -6.68
C ASP A 64 -9.27 -16.29 -6.32
N TRP A 65 -8.01 -15.84 -6.30
CA TRP A 65 -6.86 -16.69 -5.97
C TRP A 65 -6.99 -17.28 -4.56
N TYR A 66 -7.59 -16.52 -3.63
CA TYR A 66 -7.81 -16.98 -2.27
C TYR A 66 -8.73 -18.20 -2.26
N VAL A 67 -9.85 -18.17 -3.01
CA VAL A 67 -10.82 -19.27 -3.05
C VAL A 67 -10.30 -20.49 -3.81
N LYS A 68 -9.47 -20.28 -4.84
CA LYS A 68 -8.91 -21.35 -5.67
C LYS A 68 -7.70 -22.06 -5.03
N GLY A 69 -7.10 -21.50 -3.98
CA GLY A 69 -5.91 -22.05 -3.31
C GLY A 69 -6.19 -23.33 -2.50
N ASP A 70 -5.16 -24.18 -2.37
CA ASP A 70 -5.20 -25.44 -1.60
C ASP A 70 -5.53 -25.19 -0.12
N ALA A 71 -6.31 -26.09 0.48
CA ALA A 71 -6.75 -26.01 1.88
C ALA A 71 -5.57 -25.96 2.86
N ARG A 72 -4.44 -26.64 2.56
CA ARG A 72 -3.24 -26.61 3.41
C ARG A 72 -2.52 -25.25 3.35
N GLN A 73 -2.52 -24.59 2.19
CA GLN A 73 -1.94 -23.26 2.03
C GLN A 73 -2.83 -22.18 2.65
N ARG A 74 -4.14 -22.42 2.72
CA ARG A 74 -5.10 -21.45 3.24
C ARG A 74 -4.85 -21.04 4.68
N ALA A 75 -4.56 -21.97 5.58
CA ALA A 75 -4.29 -21.64 6.99
C ALA A 75 -3.10 -20.68 7.17
N ASP A 76 -2.10 -20.77 6.29
CA ASP A 76 -0.94 -19.88 6.31
C ASP A 76 -1.27 -18.51 5.71
N VAL A 77 -2.03 -18.49 4.62
CA VAL A 77 -2.57 -17.27 4.00
C VAL A 77 -3.49 -16.52 4.97
N ASP A 78 -4.36 -17.22 5.70
CA ASP A 78 -5.26 -16.61 6.69
C ASP A 78 -4.49 -15.87 7.79
N ARG A 79 -3.38 -16.45 8.25
CA ARG A 79 -2.49 -15.81 9.24
C ARG A 79 -1.82 -14.56 8.68
N LEU A 80 -1.39 -14.60 7.42
CA LEU A 80 -0.78 -13.47 6.74
C LEU A 80 -1.80 -12.35 6.45
N LEU A 81 -3.00 -12.69 5.99
CA LEU A 81 -4.10 -11.74 5.83
C LEU A 81 -4.49 -11.13 7.18
N ALA A 82 -4.57 -11.93 8.25
CA ALA A 82 -4.79 -11.40 9.59
C ALA A 82 -3.64 -10.47 10.05
N HIS A 83 -2.41 -10.70 9.60
CA HIS A 83 -1.29 -9.79 9.84
C HIS A 83 -1.49 -8.43 9.14
N CYS A 84 -2.16 -8.38 7.99
CA CYS A 84 -2.47 -7.13 7.29
C CYS A 84 -3.27 -6.14 8.15
N ARG A 85 -4.05 -6.61 9.15
CA ARG A 85 -4.72 -5.75 10.15
C ARG A 85 -3.76 -4.87 10.96
N ARG A 86 -2.49 -5.27 11.06
CA ARG A 86 -1.44 -4.53 11.78
C ARG A 86 -0.55 -3.70 10.86
N LEU A 87 -0.71 -3.80 9.54
CA LEU A 87 0.01 -2.93 8.62
C LEU A 87 -0.44 -1.49 8.84
N PRO A 88 0.51 -0.53 8.94
CA PRO A 88 0.18 0.88 9.05
C PRO A 88 -0.44 1.38 7.75
N LEU A 89 -1.26 2.42 7.83
CA LEU A 89 -1.76 3.11 6.63
C LEU A 89 -0.69 4.03 6.03
N ILE A 90 0.21 4.54 6.88
CA ILE A 90 1.26 5.48 6.52
C ILE A 90 2.55 5.07 7.22
N ILE A 91 3.66 5.04 6.49
CA ILE A 91 5.01 4.89 7.04
C ILE A 91 5.73 6.22 6.85
N GLU A 92 6.42 6.66 7.90
CA GLU A 92 7.47 7.68 7.80
C GLU A 92 8.82 6.99 7.86
N VAL A 93 9.76 7.41 7.01
CA VAL A 93 11.16 7.01 7.10
C VAL A 93 12.06 8.23 6.91
N GLU A 94 13.02 8.39 7.81
CA GLU A 94 14.05 9.42 7.70
C GLU A 94 15.29 8.83 7.04
N CYS A 95 15.68 9.40 5.90
CA CYS A 95 16.86 9.03 5.13
C CYS A 95 17.85 10.20 5.16
N GLY A 96 18.79 10.15 6.11
CA GLY A 96 19.68 11.28 6.36
C GLY A 96 18.91 12.48 6.92
N LYS A 97 18.79 13.56 6.14
CA LYS A 97 18.01 14.75 6.50
C LYS A 97 16.63 14.81 5.85
N ALA A 98 16.34 13.90 4.91
CA ALA A 98 15.09 13.88 4.16
C ALA A 98 14.07 12.99 4.87
N ARG A 99 12.84 13.48 4.98
CA ARG A 99 11.68 12.75 5.47
C ARG A 99 10.84 12.25 4.30
N HIS A 100 10.65 10.93 4.25
CA HIS A 100 9.82 10.26 3.26
C HIS A 100 8.56 9.73 3.92
N VAL A 101 7.41 10.02 3.31
CA VAL A 101 6.11 9.51 3.72
C VAL A 101 5.62 8.55 2.66
N ILE A 102 5.29 7.34 3.05
CA ILE A 102 4.77 6.30 2.18
C ILE A 102 3.32 6.05 2.59
N ALA A 103 2.40 6.12 1.63
CA ALA A 103 1.01 5.77 1.82
C ALA A 103 0.51 5.08 0.55
N HIS A 104 -0.62 4.37 0.63
CA HIS A 104 -1.04 3.58 -0.51
C HIS A 104 -1.54 4.42 -1.69
N ALA A 105 -2.52 5.30 -1.48
CA ALA A 105 -3.14 6.09 -2.55
C ALA A 105 -2.93 7.60 -2.40
N ASP A 106 -3.04 8.14 -1.17
CA ASP A 106 -2.90 9.57 -0.90
C ASP A 106 -2.56 9.85 0.57
N TYR A 107 -2.07 11.05 0.87
CA TYR A 107 -2.12 11.66 2.20
C TYR A 107 -3.14 12.81 2.19
N PRO A 108 -4.34 12.66 2.78
CA PRO A 108 -5.48 13.55 2.52
C PRO A 108 -5.47 14.83 3.37
N ALA A 109 -4.31 15.49 3.48
CA ALA A 109 -4.16 16.79 4.11
C ALA A 109 -3.07 17.61 3.41
N PRO A 110 -3.10 18.96 3.51
CA PRO A 110 -2.10 19.82 2.89
C PRO A 110 -0.76 19.86 3.66
N VAL A 111 -0.76 19.46 4.93
CA VAL A 111 0.43 19.44 5.79
C VAL A 111 0.50 18.09 6.48
N TYR A 112 1.61 17.39 6.30
CA TYR A 112 1.96 16.20 7.05
C TYR A 112 2.37 16.54 8.48
N ARG A 113 1.84 15.76 9.42
CA ARG A 113 2.26 15.76 10.82
C ARG A 113 2.21 14.33 11.34
N TRP A 114 3.21 13.97 12.13
CA TRP A 114 3.29 12.66 12.76
C TRP A 114 2.01 12.33 13.52
N GLN A 115 1.43 11.16 13.24
CA GLN A 115 0.18 10.64 13.83
C GLN A 115 -1.05 11.58 13.71
N GLN A 116 -1.05 12.51 12.76
CA GLN A 116 -2.25 13.29 12.48
C GLN A 116 -3.40 12.37 12.05
N PRO A 117 -4.60 12.52 12.63
CA PRO A 117 -5.78 11.83 12.13
C PRO A 117 -6.05 12.21 10.67
N VAL A 118 -6.17 11.19 9.84
CA VAL A 118 -6.53 11.29 8.42
C VAL A 118 -7.63 10.28 8.11
N ASP A 119 -8.41 10.56 7.09
CA ASP A 119 -9.46 9.65 6.63
C ASP A 119 -8.84 8.39 5.98
N PRO A 120 -8.98 7.19 6.60
CA PRO A 120 -8.43 5.95 6.06
C PRO A 120 -8.97 5.61 4.67
N GLN A 121 -10.23 5.97 4.39
CA GLN A 121 -10.86 5.69 3.10
C GLN A 121 -10.14 6.46 1.99
N ARG A 122 -9.74 7.71 2.26
CA ARG A 122 -8.96 8.49 1.29
C ARG A 122 -7.52 8.00 1.17
N VAL A 123 -6.88 7.58 2.26
CA VAL A 123 -5.51 7.04 2.22
C VAL A 123 -5.42 5.78 1.35
N LEU A 124 -6.48 4.95 1.36
CA LEU A 124 -6.52 3.69 0.62
C LEU A 124 -7.10 3.83 -0.79
N TRP A 125 -8.02 4.76 -1.06
CA TRP A 125 -8.80 4.74 -2.31
C TRP A 125 -8.72 6.02 -3.13
N SER A 126 -8.15 7.10 -2.60
CA SER A 126 -8.23 8.38 -3.31
C SER A 126 -7.35 8.40 -4.55
N ARG A 127 -7.95 8.81 -5.67
CA ARG A 127 -7.23 9.16 -6.90
C ARG A 127 -7.27 10.66 -7.19
N HIS A 128 -7.92 11.42 -6.31
CA HIS A 128 -8.27 12.81 -6.56
C HIS A 128 -7.02 13.66 -6.80
N ARG A 129 -6.03 13.61 -5.91
CA ARG A 129 -4.80 14.40 -6.04
C ARG A 129 -4.06 14.11 -7.35
N LEU A 130 -3.94 12.84 -7.72
CA LEU A 130 -3.34 12.45 -9.00
C LEU A 130 -4.15 13.00 -10.19
N SER A 131 -5.48 12.92 -10.14
CA SER A 131 -6.34 13.52 -11.17
C SER A 131 -6.18 15.03 -11.26
N GLU A 132 -6.01 15.74 -10.14
CA GLU A 132 -5.71 17.17 -10.13
C GLU A 132 -4.37 17.46 -10.82
N HIS A 133 -3.32 16.70 -10.48
CA HIS A 133 -2.00 16.84 -11.12
C HIS A 133 -2.06 16.60 -12.63
N LEU A 134 -2.75 15.56 -13.07
CA LEU A 134 -2.95 15.27 -14.50
C LEU A 134 -3.78 16.35 -15.21
N ALA A 135 -4.59 17.11 -14.46
CA ALA A 135 -5.34 18.26 -14.96
C ALA A 135 -4.60 19.60 -14.82
N GLY A 136 -3.29 19.58 -14.49
CA GLY A 136 -2.46 20.77 -14.36
C GLY A 136 -2.66 21.55 -13.05
N ARG A 137 -3.35 20.97 -12.06
CA ARG A 137 -3.56 21.56 -10.73
C ARG A 137 -2.64 20.88 -9.74
N HIS A 138 -1.65 21.64 -9.27
CA HIS A 138 -0.53 21.14 -8.49
C HIS A 138 -0.50 21.73 -7.08
N GLY A 139 0.29 21.13 -6.19
CA GLY A 139 0.35 21.52 -4.80
C GLY A 139 1.18 20.54 -3.97
N ALA A 140 2.32 21.03 -3.48
CA ALA A 140 3.14 20.32 -2.51
C ALA A 140 2.34 19.98 -1.24
N ILE A 141 2.66 18.85 -0.62
CA ILE A 141 2.21 18.53 0.74
C ILE A 141 3.34 18.97 1.68
N ALA A 142 3.11 19.97 2.52
CA ALA A 142 4.13 20.42 3.46
C ALA A 142 4.41 19.38 4.56
N GLY A 143 5.49 19.53 5.33
CA GLY A 143 5.77 18.72 6.52
C GLY A 143 6.62 17.46 6.30
N ALA A 144 6.87 17.10 5.04
CA ALA A 144 7.86 16.08 4.64
C ALA A 144 8.45 16.43 3.27
N ASP A 145 9.62 15.86 2.96
CA ASP A 145 10.37 16.15 1.74
C ASP A 145 9.86 15.35 0.55
N HIS A 146 9.33 14.14 0.77
CA HIS A 146 8.85 13.24 -0.28
C HIS A 146 7.63 12.43 0.17
N PHE A 147 6.68 12.24 -0.74
CA PHE A 147 5.51 11.39 -0.60
C PHE A 147 5.50 10.33 -1.69
N TRP A 148 5.37 9.06 -1.31
CA TRP A 148 5.39 7.93 -2.23
C TRP A 148 4.04 7.22 -2.18
N PHE A 149 3.40 7.14 -3.34
CA PHE A 149 2.08 6.56 -3.53
C PHE A 149 2.11 5.52 -4.65
N GLY A 150 1.21 4.54 -4.56
CA GLY A 150 0.91 3.60 -5.64
C GLY A 150 -0.54 3.73 -6.08
N HIS A 151 -1.29 2.63 -5.95
CA HIS A 151 -2.74 2.51 -6.16
C HIS A 151 -3.24 2.71 -7.61
N THR A 152 -2.81 3.78 -8.28
CA THR A 152 -3.25 4.10 -9.65
C THR A 152 -2.20 3.63 -10.65
N PRO A 153 -2.51 2.63 -11.49
CA PRO A 153 -1.57 2.18 -12.53
C PRO A 153 -1.27 3.30 -13.52
N LEU A 154 0.01 3.55 -13.77
CA LEU A 154 0.49 4.55 -14.72
C LEU A 154 1.41 3.88 -15.75
N GLN A 155 1.49 4.44 -16.96
CA GLN A 155 2.39 3.91 -18.01
C GLN A 155 3.87 4.10 -17.64
N ALA A 156 4.17 5.15 -16.88
CA ALA A 156 5.47 5.45 -16.33
C ALA A 156 5.29 6.14 -14.98
N ARG A 157 6.33 6.10 -14.15
CA ARG A 157 6.41 6.86 -12.91
C ARG A 157 6.01 8.32 -13.17
N TYR A 158 5.18 8.87 -12.29
CA TYR A 158 4.76 10.27 -12.36
C TYR A 158 5.25 11.00 -11.10
N ASP A 159 5.96 12.10 -11.31
CA ASP A 159 6.52 12.93 -10.26
C ASP A 159 6.00 14.36 -10.41
N HIS A 160 5.46 14.91 -9.34
CA HIS A 160 5.11 16.33 -9.28
C HIS A 160 5.29 16.89 -7.86
N ASP A 161 5.84 18.09 -7.74
CA ASP A 161 6.22 18.71 -6.47
C ASP A 161 7.06 17.75 -5.61
N ASN A 162 6.51 17.31 -4.47
CA ASN A 162 7.10 16.31 -3.60
C ASN A 162 6.29 15.00 -3.56
N GLN A 163 5.47 14.72 -4.56
CA GLN A 163 4.70 13.48 -4.68
C GLN A 163 5.20 12.62 -5.84
N HIS A 164 5.34 11.33 -5.56
CA HIS A 164 5.90 10.32 -6.45
C HIS A 164 4.90 9.16 -6.55
N TYR A 165 4.40 8.93 -7.76
CA TYR A 165 3.47 7.84 -8.07
C TYR A 165 4.22 6.75 -8.82
N ILE A 166 4.35 5.58 -8.19
CA ILE A 166 5.19 4.45 -8.62
C ILE A 166 4.39 3.20 -8.93
#